data_AF-A0A7R9LEL6-F1
#
_entry.id   AF-A0A7R9LEL6-F1
#
_cell.length_a   1.000
_cell.length_b   1.000
_cell.length_c   1.000
_cell.angle_alpha   90.00
_cell.angle_beta   90.00
_cell.angle_gamma   90.00
#
_symmetry.space_group_name_H-M   'P 1'
#
loop_
_entity.id
_entity.type
_entity.pdbx_description
1 polymer ?
#
loop_
_entity_poly.entity_id
_entity_poly.type
_entity_poly.pdbx_seq_one_letter_code
_entity_poly.pdbx_strand_id
1 'polypeptide(L)'
;GGDPSTGQLALNCLLLVSCAATERQLDAALTDALIAETQLIVHMISDILCGEPDDQYFGILVNLTRYESTVQQIYKLCPKDFLHKLSTLLEANELVSALIANLSQLEDVRQALAADHPSQYVPQLFAAYDRCPTRPQVRNAIVCVVRNCCFDTDLHPKLLDPRNELLVRLCLPVAGAEELSDEDNAKLPIDLQYLGADKRREEDPEIRKLLMEALLMLCSTRFGREVIRDHNIYVILREYHKWEKVREVQKACEDVVDIIIKTEDEIDVDDIKRVDIPDDLIERFNQMDKDLLKEDTDEEEDKA
;
A
#
# COMPACT_ATOMS: atom_id res chain seq x y z
N GLY A 1 -6.93 36.49 -21.33
CA GLY A 1 -8.29 35.97 -21.16
C GLY A 1 -8.59 35.07 -22.33
N GLY A 2 -8.35 33.78 -22.16
CA GLY A 2 -8.73 32.76 -23.14
C GLY A 2 -10.15 32.30 -22.90
N ASP A 3 -10.79 31.75 -23.94
CA ASP A 3 -12.08 31.08 -23.82
C ASP A 3 -11.96 29.89 -22.84
N PRO A 4 -12.77 29.82 -21.76
CA PRO A 4 -12.77 28.69 -20.83
C PRO A 4 -12.89 27.33 -21.53
N SER A 5 -13.57 27.26 -22.68
CA SER A 5 -13.70 26.03 -23.46
C SER A 5 -12.35 25.53 -24.02
N THR A 6 -11.45 26.46 -24.36
CA THR A 6 -10.12 26.14 -24.89
C THR A 6 -9.20 25.63 -23.79
N GLY A 7 -9.33 26.19 -22.57
CA GLY A 7 -8.59 25.71 -21.39
C GLY A 7 -8.95 24.27 -21.03
N GLN A 8 -10.25 23.96 -20.96
CA GLN A 8 -10.69 22.59 -20.67
C GLN A 8 -10.28 21.59 -21.76
N LEU A 9 -10.34 21.99 -23.04
CA LEU A 9 -9.90 21.12 -24.13
C LEU A 9 -8.41 20.81 -24.03
N ALA A 10 -7.57 21.81 -23.72
CA ALA A 10 -6.15 21.60 -23.50
C ALA A 10 -5.90 20.63 -22.33
N LEU A 11 -6.66 20.76 -21.24
CA LEU A 11 -6.52 19.90 -20.07
C LEU A 11 -6.96 18.45 -20.35
N ASN A 12 -8.05 18.26 -21.09
CA ASN A 12 -8.47 16.95 -21.62
C ASN A 12 -7.35 16.30 -22.44
N CYS A 13 -6.72 17.06 -23.34
CA CYS A 13 -5.61 16.56 -24.15
C CYS A 13 -4.42 16.19 -23.27
N LEU A 14 -4.04 17.03 -22.30
CA LEU A 14 -2.94 16.74 -21.38
C LEU A 14 -3.19 15.47 -20.56
N LEU A 15 -4.42 15.27 -20.07
CA LEU A 15 -4.80 14.06 -19.36
C LEU A 15 -4.64 12.81 -20.24
N LEU A 16 -5.15 12.84 -21.48
CA LEU A 16 -5.02 11.74 -22.43
C LEU A 16 -3.55 11.45 -22.78
N VAL A 17 -2.77 12.49 -23.05
CA VAL A 17 -1.35 12.37 -23.40
C VAL A 17 -0.55 11.81 -22.21
N SER A 18 -0.81 12.29 -20.98
CA SER A 18 -0.16 11.77 -19.77
C SER A 18 -0.47 10.28 -19.53
N CYS A 19 -1.70 9.87 -19.79
CA CYS A 19 -2.11 8.46 -19.70
C CYS A 19 -1.37 7.61 -20.75
N ALA A 20 -1.41 8.04 -22.01
CA ALA A 20 -0.79 7.33 -23.12
C ALA A 20 0.73 7.20 -22.96
N ALA A 21 1.39 8.23 -22.42
CA ALA A 21 2.82 8.22 -22.15
C ALA A 21 3.22 7.13 -21.14
N THR A 22 2.31 6.73 -20.25
CA THR A 22 2.65 5.94 -19.06
C THR A 22 2.17 4.48 -19.11
N GLU A 23 1.12 4.16 -19.87
CA GLU A 23 0.50 2.81 -19.90
C GLU A 23 1.34 1.69 -20.51
N ARG A 24 2.45 1.98 -21.20
CA ARG A 24 3.24 0.93 -21.90
C ARG A 24 4.75 1.22 -22.02
N GLN A 25 5.30 2.16 -21.25
CA GLN A 25 6.63 2.74 -21.52
C GLN A 25 6.80 3.19 -23.00
N LEU A 26 5.68 3.46 -23.69
CA LEU A 26 5.66 3.58 -25.15
C LEU A 26 6.42 4.80 -25.66
N ASP A 27 6.60 5.81 -24.81
CA ASP A 27 7.34 7.01 -25.18
C ASP A 27 7.95 7.73 -23.96
N ALA A 28 9.10 7.25 -23.50
CA ALA A 28 9.88 7.92 -22.47
C ALA A 28 10.16 9.40 -22.82
N ALA A 29 10.32 9.72 -24.11
CA ALA A 29 10.54 11.09 -24.55
C ALA A 29 9.31 11.98 -24.36
N LEU A 30 8.09 11.42 -24.50
CA LEU A 30 6.86 12.14 -24.20
C LEU A 30 6.68 12.38 -22.69
N THR A 31 6.97 11.38 -21.86
CA THR A 31 6.98 11.54 -20.40
C THR A 31 8.00 12.60 -19.98
N ASP A 32 9.22 12.54 -20.51
CA ASP A 32 10.28 13.51 -20.24
C ASP A 32 9.87 14.92 -20.71
N ALA A 33 9.23 15.05 -21.87
CA ALA A 33 8.74 16.32 -22.37
C ALA A 33 7.66 16.93 -21.45
N LEU A 34 6.71 16.13 -20.97
CA LEU A 34 5.70 16.60 -20.02
C LEU A 34 6.32 17.00 -18.67
N ILE A 35 7.31 16.26 -18.19
CA ILE A 35 8.01 16.57 -16.94
C ILE A 35 8.88 17.83 -17.07
N ALA A 36 9.45 18.07 -18.26
CA ALA A 36 10.21 19.27 -18.56
C ALA A 36 9.37 20.56 -18.52
N GLU A 37 8.03 20.46 -18.68
CA GLU A 37 7.09 21.57 -18.54
C GLU A 37 6.83 21.92 -17.05
N THR A 38 7.89 22.27 -16.33
CA THR A 38 7.84 22.48 -14.87
C THR A 38 6.86 23.59 -14.46
N GLN A 39 6.65 24.60 -15.30
CA GLN A 39 5.70 25.68 -15.01
C GLN A 39 4.26 25.18 -14.97
N LEU A 40 3.92 24.25 -15.87
CA LEU A 40 2.60 23.62 -15.91
C LEU A 40 2.38 22.79 -14.64
N ILE A 41 3.37 21.98 -14.25
CA ILE A 41 3.31 21.15 -13.04
C ILE A 41 3.21 22.02 -11.78
N VAL A 42 4.02 23.08 -11.68
CA VAL A 42 3.96 24.03 -10.56
C VAL A 42 2.60 24.72 -10.48
N HIS A 43 1.99 25.07 -11.62
CA HIS A 43 0.65 25.64 -11.64
C HIS A 43 -0.41 24.65 -11.11
N MET A 44 -0.38 23.39 -11.55
CA MET A 44 -1.27 22.34 -11.04
C MET A 44 -1.12 22.15 -9.52
N ILE A 45 0.13 22.07 -9.04
CA ILE A 45 0.43 21.94 -7.60
C ILE A 45 -0.08 23.16 -6.82
N SER A 46 0.13 24.36 -7.35
CA SER A 46 -0.34 25.60 -6.73
C SER A 46 -1.86 25.65 -6.62
N ASP A 47 -2.60 25.23 -7.65
CA ASP A 47 -4.06 25.19 -7.62
C ASP A 47 -4.58 24.16 -6.61
N ILE A 48 -3.94 22.98 -6.53
CA ILE A 48 -4.23 21.97 -5.49
C ILE A 48 -4.00 22.53 -4.09
N LEU A 49 -2.97 23.36 -3.88
CA LEU A 49 -2.70 24.01 -2.59
C LEU A 49 -3.74 25.08 -2.22
N CYS A 50 -4.11 25.93 -3.18
CA CYS A 50 -4.76 27.20 -2.89
C CYS A 50 -6.29 27.21 -3.07
N GLY A 51 -6.90 26.20 -3.70
CA GLY A 51 -8.31 26.27 -4.12
C GLY A 51 -9.09 24.96 -4.13
N GLU A 52 -10.13 24.94 -4.97
CA GLU A 52 -10.85 23.75 -5.44
C GLU A 52 -10.19 23.32 -6.76
N PRO A 53 -9.22 22.39 -6.73
CA PRO A 53 -8.49 22.01 -7.93
C PRO A 53 -9.40 21.36 -8.96
N ASP A 54 -9.09 21.56 -10.25
CA ASP A 54 -9.69 20.75 -11.31
C ASP A 54 -9.27 19.28 -11.11
N ASP A 55 -10.24 18.37 -11.08
CA ASP A 55 -10.02 16.93 -10.86
C ASP A 55 -9.00 16.33 -11.85
N GLN A 56 -8.89 16.92 -13.05
CA GLN A 56 -7.93 16.47 -14.06
C GLN A 56 -6.48 16.71 -13.66
N TYR A 57 -6.19 17.65 -12.78
CA TYR A 57 -4.84 17.85 -12.24
C TYR A 57 -4.38 16.64 -11.45
N PHE A 58 -5.25 16.01 -10.65
CA PHE A 58 -4.89 14.76 -9.98
C PHE A 58 -4.66 13.64 -10.98
N GLY A 59 -5.49 13.51 -12.02
CA GLY A 59 -5.30 12.50 -13.06
C GLY A 59 -3.96 12.62 -13.78
N ILE A 60 -3.58 13.85 -14.16
CA ILE A 60 -2.29 14.12 -14.81
C ILE A 60 -1.14 13.81 -13.85
N LEU A 61 -1.19 14.31 -12.62
CA LEU A 61 -0.12 14.07 -11.64
C LEU A 61 0.00 12.58 -11.29
N VAL A 62 -1.10 11.85 -11.11
CA VAL A 62 -1.09 10.40 -10.88
C VAL A 62 -0.41 9.68 -12.05
N ASN A 63 -0.72 10.05 -13.30
CA ASN A 63 -0.06 9.46 -14.46
C ASN A 63 1.44 9.78 -14.48
N LEU A 64 1.81 11.04 -14.30
CA LEU A 64 3.21 11.46 -14.34
C LEU A 64 4.04 10.95 -13.16
N THR A 65 3.42 10.48 -12.08
CA THR A 65 4.09 9.96 -10.87
C THR A 65 4.08 8.43 -10.79
N ARG A 66 3.74 7.70 -11.85
CA ARG A 66 3.72 6.22 -11.81
C ARG A 66 5.08 5.56 -11.57
N TYR A 67 6.18 6.25 -11.85
CA TYR A 67 7.54 5.70 -11.75
C TYR A 67 8.39 6.52 -10.78
N GLU A 68 9.20 5.86 -9.96
CA GLU A 68 10.05 6.52 -8.94
C GLU A 68 10.92 7.65 -9.51
N SER A 69 11.50 7.46 -10.69
CA SER A 69 12.34 8.47 -11.37
C SER A 69 11.59 9.77 -11.71
N THR A 70 10.30 9.67 -12.03
CA THR A 70 9.47 10.82 -12.37
C THR A 70 8.87 11.44 -11.11
N VAL A 71 8.52 10.63 -10.10
CA VAL A 71 8.14 11.08 -8.77
C VAL A 71 9.21 12.00 -8.18
N GLN A 72 10.49 11.61 -8.26
CA GLN A 72 11.59 12.41 -7.72
C GLN A 72 11.70 13.79 -8.38
N GLN A 73 11.41 13.89 -9.68
CA GLN A 73 11.44 15.17 -10.41
C GLN A 73 10.26 16.06 -10.03
N ILE A 74 9.06 15.49 -9.96
CA ILE A 74 7.83 16.21 -9.61
C ILE A 74 7.86 16.65 -8.15
N TYR A 75 8.27 15.78 -7.24
CA TYR A 75 8.29 16.06 -5.80
C TYR A 75 9.24 17.21 -5.43
N LYS A 76 10.32 17.42 -6.19
CA LYS A 76 11.21 18.60 -6.04
C LYS A 76 10.51 19.93 -6.31
N LEU A 77 9.42 19.92 -7.07
CA LEU A 77 8.59 21.10 -7.35
C LEU A 77 7.52 21.32 -6.28
N CYS A 78 7.25 20.32 -5.44
CA CYS A 78 6.22 20.37 -4.41
C CYS A 78 6.69 21.20 -3.19
N PRO A 79 5.87 22.14 -2.70
CA PRO A 79 6.08 22.78 -1.41
C PRO A 79 6.04 21.78 -0.24
N LYS A 80 6.64 22.15 0.90
CA LYS A 80 6.75 21.27 2.09
C LYS A 80 5.39 20.83 2.66
N ASP A 81 4.37 21.67 2.52
CA ASP A 81 3.01 21.44 2.98
C ASP A 81 2.14 20.65 1.98
N PHE A 82 2.69 20.24 0.82
CA PHE A 82 1.93 19.55 -0.21
C PHE A 82 1.30 18.24 0.27
N LEU A 83 2.07 17.38 0.97
CA LEU A 83 1.54 16.13 1.53
C LEU A 83 0.42 16.38 2.55
N HIS A 84 0.57 17.43 3.36
CA HIS A 84 -0.47 17.82 4.32
C HIS A 84 -1.74 18.26 3.59
N LYS A 85 -1.62 19.08 2.55
CA LYS A 85 -2.78 19.47 1.74
C LYS A 85 -3.45 18.26 1.11
N LEU A 86 -2.69 17.34 0.53
CA LEU A 86 -3.25 16.11 -0.05
C LEU A 86 -4.04 15.32 0.99
N SER A 87 -3.55 15.19 2.23
CA SER A 87 -4.30 14.45 3.25
C SER A 87 -5.65 15.10 3.59
N THR A 88 -5.76 16.43 3.52
CA THR A 88 -7.06 17.13 3.68
C THR A 88 -8.04 16.90 2.53
N LEU A 89 -7.56 16.40 1.39
CA LEU A 89 -8.35 16.17 0.18
C LEU A 89 -8.68 14.69 -0.06
N LEU A 90 -8.26 13.77 0.82
CA LEU A 90 -8.47 12.33 0.68
C LEU A 90 -9.94 11.94 0.39
N GLU A 91 -10.89 12.65 1.01
CA GLU A 91 -12.32 12.39 0.80
C GLU A 91 -12.91 13.15 -0.38
N ALA A 92 -12.27 14.26 -0.78
CA ALA A 92 -12.76 15.13 -1.84
C ALA A 92 -12.52 14.52 -3.23
N ASN A 93 -11.43 13.78 -3.43
CA ASN A 93 -11.09 13.19 -4.72
C ASN A 93 -10.38 11.82 -4.55
N GLU A 94 -10.85 10.79 -5.27
CA GLU A 94 -10.30 9.42 -5.20
C GLU A 94 -8.82 9.34 -5.58
N LEU A 95 -8.40 10.16 -6.54
CA LEU A 95 -7.06 10.11 -7.12
C LEU A 95 -6.00 10.65 -6.16
N VAL A 96 -6.41 11.32 -5.07
CA VAL A 96 -5.50 11.77 -4.01
C VAL A 96 -4.80 10.58 -3.37
N SER A 97 -5.52 9.50 -3.07
CA SER A 97 -4.94 8.28 -2.49
C SER A 97 -3.90 7.66 -3.43
N ALA A 98 -4.20 7.58 -4.73
CA ALA A 98 -3.29 7.10 -5.76
C ALA A 98 -2.05 8.01 -5.90
N LEU A 99 -2.22 9.33 -5.81
CA LEU A 99 -1.10 10.26 -5.85
C LEU A 99 -0.19 10.08 -4.64
N ILE A 100 -0.74 9.97 -3.42
CA ILE A 100 0.07 9.71 -2.22
C ILE A 100 0.76 8.34 -2.33
N ALA A 101 0.09 7.31 -2.86
CA ALA A 101 0.70 6.00 -3.11
C ALA A 101 1.92 6.12 -4.02
N ASN A 102 1.79 6.85 -5.14
CA ASN A 102 2.89 7.11 -6.04
C ASN A 102 4.03 7.90 -5.38
N LEU A 103 3.72 8.96 -4.62
CA LEU A 103 4.72 9.76 -3.92
C LEU A 103 5.49 8.95 -2.86
N SER A 104 4.82 7.99 -2.20
CA SER A 104 5.42 7.12 -1.18
C SER A 104 6.47 6.13 -1.71
N GLN A 105 6.72 6.10 -3.03
CA GLN A 105 7.91 5.47 -3.61
C GLN A 105 9.21 6.13 -3.11
N LEU A 106 9.18 7.41 -2.73
CA LEU A 106 10.34 8.11 -2.18
C LEU A 106 10.46 7.91 -0.66
N GLU A 107 11.68 7.63 -0.19
CA GLU A 107 12.00 7.50 1.23
C GLU A 107 11.60 8.73 2.05
N ASP A 108 11.93 9.94 1.59
CA ASP A 108 11.57 11.18 2.29
C ASP A 108 10.05 11.33 2.51
N VAL A 109 9.24 10.84 1.57
CA VAL A 109 7.78 10.86 1.68
C VAL A 109 7.31 9.84 2.72
N ARG A 110 7.88 8.63 2.73
CA ARG A 110 7.57 7.60 3.74
C ARG A 110 7.93 8.08 5.14
N GLN A 111 9.10 8.70 5.30
CA GLN A 111 9.53 9.31 6.56
C GLN A 111 8.54 10.39 7.03
N ALA A 112 8.04 11.23 6.12
CA ALA A 112 7.04 12.25 6.44
C ALA A 112 5.67 11.65 6.82
N LEU A 113 5.25 10.58 6.15
CA LEU A 113 3.99 9.88 6.43
C LEU A 113 4.02 9.15 7.78
N ALA A 114 5.17 8.57 8.15
CA ALA A 114 5.38 7.86 9.41
C ALA A 114 5.82 8.77 10.58
N ALA A 115 6.05 10.06 10.35
CA ALA A 115 6.48 10.98 11.38
C ALA A 115 5.39 11.20 12.45
N ASP A 116 5.84 11.40 13.70
CA ASP A 116 5.00 11.90 14.80
C ASP A 116 4.57 13.36 14.52
N HIS A 117 3.61 13.53 13.61
CA HIS A 117 2.98 14.82 13.31
C HIS A 117 1.59 14.87 13.96
N PRO A 118 1.07 16.05 14.35
CA PRO A 118 -0.34 16.19 14.74
C PRO A 118 -1.33 15.67 13.69
N SER A 119 -0.88 15.44 12.45
CA SER A 119 -1.70 14.90 11.36
C SER A 119 -1.93 13.39 11.44
N GLN A 120 -1.08 12.59 12.08
CA GLN A 120 -1.26 11.12 12.16
C GLN A 120 -1.74 10.49 10.82
N TYR A 121 -0.90 10.52 9.78
CA TYR A 121 -1.33 10.16 8.41
C TYR A 121 -1.84 8.72 8.30
N VAL A 122 -1.21 7.76 8.98
CA VAL A 122 -1.63 6.35 8.94
C VAL A 122 -3.08 6.19 9.44
N PRO A 123 -3.46 6.69 10.64
CA PRO A 123 -4.86 6.74 11.05
C PRO A 123 -5.80 7.46 10.08
N GLN A 124 -5.40 8.60 9.50
CA GLN A 124 -6.23 9.32 8.52
C GLN A 124 -6.50 8.48 7.26
N LEU A 125 -5.47 7.81 6.75
CA LEU A 125 -5.57 6.94 5.59
C LEU A 125 -6.54 5.78 5.85
N PHE A 126 -6.43 5.11 7.00
CA PHE A 126 -7.37 4.02 7.32
C PHE A 126 -8.79 4.51 7.63
N ALA A 127 -8.95 5.72 8.18
CA ALA A 127 -10.28 6.32 8.29
C ALA A 127 -10.92 6.55 6.91
N ALA A 128 -10.14 6.93 5.91
CA ALA A 128 -10.62 7.05 4.52
C ALA A 128 -10.92 5.68 3.89
N TYR A 129 -10.12 4.66 4.20
CA TYR A 129 -10.35 3.27 3.78
C TYR A 129 -11.72 2.77 4.26
N ASP A 130 -12.02 2.94 5.55
CA ASP A 130 -13.28 2.49 6.17
C ASP A 130 -14.51 3.19 5.58
N ARG A 131 -14.39 4.49 5.25
CA ARG A 131 -15.49 5.29 4.71
C ARG A 131 -15.80 5.01 3.24
N CYS A 132 -14.95 4.25 2.54
CA CYS A 132 -15.06 3.98 1.10
C CYS A 132 -15.20 2.48 0.76
N PRO A 133 -16.18 1.75 1.31
CA PRO A 133 -16.32 0.30 1.08
C PRO A 133 -16.66 -0.06 -0.37
N THR A 134 -17.19 0.87 -1.17
CA THR A 134 -17.55 0.63 -2.57
C THR A 134 -16.49 1.09 -3.58
N ARG A 135 -15.33 1.59 -3.12
CA ARG A 135 -14.26 2.14 -3.97
C ARG A 135 -12.96 1.34 -3.78
N PRO A 136 -12.81 0.16 -4.42
CA PRO A 136 -11.63 -0.68 -4.26
C PRO A 136 -10.34 0.03 -4.68
N GLN A 137 -10.38 0.92 -5.68
CA GLN A 137 -9.20 1.66 -6.14
C GLN A 137 -8.61 2.56 -5.05
N VAL A 138 -9.47 3.24 -4.28
CA VAL A 138 -9.04 4.11 -3.17
C VAL A 138 -8.46 3.27 -2.03
N ARG A 139 -9.14 2.17 -1.69
CA ARG A 139 -8.70 1.25 -0.65
C ARG A 139 -7.35 0.60 -1.00
N ASN A 140 -7.20 0.14 -2.24
CA ASN A 140 -5.96 -0.43 -2.76
C ASN A 140 -4.82 0.60 -2.66
N ALA A 141 -5.04 1.84 -3.12
CA ALA A 141 -4.03 2.89 -3.03
C ALA A 141 -3.62 3.20 -1.58
N ILE A 142 -4.58 3.24 -0.64
CA ILE A 142 -4.29 3.44 0.79
C ILE A 142 -3.42 2.30 1.34
N VAL A 143 -3.77 1.03 1.08
CA VAL A 143 -2.96 -0.10 1.53
C VAL A 143 -1.57 -0.07 0.86
N CYS A 144 -1.48 0.34 -0.40
CA CYS A 144 -0.21 0.54 -1.10
C CYS A 144 0.68 1.59 -0.40
N VAL A 145 0.14 2.73 0.03
CA VAL A 145 0.88 3.74 0.83
C VAL A 145 1.46 3.10 2.09
N VAL A 146 0.65 2.32 2.80
CA VAL A 146 1.05 1.67 4.06
C VAL A 146 2.12 0.61 3.81
N ARG A 147 1.93 -0.25 2.80
CA ARG A 147 2.93 -1.25 2.38
C ARG A 147 4.26 -0.60 2.04
N ASN A 148 4.22 0.52 1.31
CA ASN A 148 5.42 1.28 0.98
C ASN A 148 6.10 1.79 2.25
N CYS A 149 5.36 2.36 3.20
CA CYS A 149 5.92 2.77 4.50
C CYS A 149 6.57 1.61 5.26
N CYS A 150 5.96 0.42 5.26
CA CYS A 150 6.53 -0.80 5.88
C CYS A 150 7.80 -1.30 5.16
N PHE A 151 8.15 -0.78 3.98
CA PHE A 151 9.40 -1.13 3.32
C PHE A 151 10.63 -0.67 4.14
N ASP A 152 10.56 0.51 4.75
CA ASP A 152 11.66 1.06 5.53
C ASP A 152 11.67 0.46 6.94
N THR A 153 12.66 -0.38 7.22
CA THR A 153 12.76 -1.10 8.49
C THR A 153 12.94 -0.16 9.68
N ASP A 154 13.59 0.98 9.47
CA ASP A 154 13.78 2.02 10.48
C ASP A 154 12.46 2.72 10.89
N LEU A 155 11.39 2.58 10.10
CA LEU A 155 10.06 3.11 10.41
C LEU A 155 9.21 2.16 11.26
N HIS A 156 9.55 0.87 11.37
CA HIS A 156 8.71 -0.11 12.07
C HIS A 156 8.36 0.29 13.51
N PRO A 157 9.28 0.81 14.34
CA PRO A 157 8.93 1.25 15.70
C PRO A 157 7.88 2.36 15.73
N LYS A 158 7.91 3.28 14.76
CA LYS A 158 6.92 4.36 14.65
C LYS A 158 5.60 3.82 14.09
N LEU A 159 5.64 3.03 13.03
CA LEU A 159 4.47 2.48 12.37
C LEU A 159 3.66 1.57 13.31
N LEU A 160 4.33 0.74 14.09
CA LEU A 160 3.73 -0.16 15.09
C LEU A 160 3.53 0.50 16.46
N ASP A 161 3.72 1.81 16.59
CA ASP A 161 3.33 2.52 17.80
C ASP A 161 1.82 2.30 18.05
N PRO A 162 1.41 1.93 19.28
CA PRO A 162 0.01 1.65 19.58
C PRO A 162 -0.96 2.77 19.20
N ARG A 163 -0.51 4.04 19.17
CA ARG A 163 -1.33 5.20 18.79
C ARG A 163 -1.73 5.19 17.31
N ASN A 164 -1.04 4.42 16.47
CA ASN A 164 -1.34 4.31 15.04
C ASN A 164 -2.32 3.18 14.74
N GLU A 165 -2.52 2.24 15.67
CA GLU A 165 -3.38 1.05 15.52
C GLU A 165 -3.09 0.25 14.24
N LEU A 166 -1.92 0.43 13.62
CA LEU A 166 -1.64 -0.07 12.28
C LEU A 166 -1.83 -1.58 12.17
N LEU A 167 -1.36 -2.34 13.16
CA LEU A 167 -1.49 -3.79 13.17
C LEU A 167 -2.96 -4.23 13.12
N VAL A 168 -3.82 -3.59 13.93
CA VAL A 168 -5.27 -3.82 13.91
C VAL A 168 -5.84 -3.48 12.55
N ARG A 169 -5.45 -2.34 11.98
CA ARG A 169 -5.92 -1.86 10.67
C ARG A 169 -5.51 -2.76 9.50
N LEU A 170 -4.36 -3.44 9.58
CA LEU A 170 -3.93 -4.43 8.61
C LEU A 170 -4.64 -5.77 8.77
N CYS A 171 -4.92 -6.19 10.01
CA CYS A 171 -5.51 -7.49 10.31
C CYS A 171 -7.04 -7.50 10.21
N LEU A 172 -7.72 -6.40 10.51
CA LEU A 172 -9.18 -6.34 10.52
C LEU A 172 -9.79 -6.68 9.14
N PRO A 173 -9.25 -6.19 8.00
CA PRO A 173 -9.80 -6.56 6.68
C PRO A 173 -9.60 -8.03 6.32
N VAL A 174 -8.65 -8.76 6.92
CA VAL A 174 -8.44 -10.20 6.67
C VAL A 174 -9.03 -11.10 7.75
N ALA A 175 -9.51 -10.53 8.86
CA ALA A 175 -10.26 -11.24 9.88
C ALA A 175 -11.70 -11.54 9.43
N GLY A 176 -12.17 -12.75 9.75
CA GLY A 176 -13.53 -13.22 9.45
C GLY A 176 -14.37 -13.41 10.71
N ALA A 177 -15.48 -14.12 10.54
CA ALA A 177 -16.45 -14.41 11.59
C ALA A 177 -16.18 -15.75 12.31
N GLU A 178 -14.95 -16.27 12.24
CA GLU A 178 -14.59 -17.52 12.90
C GLU A 178 -14.62 -17.39 14.42
N GLU A 179 -15.14 -18.41 15.09
CA GLU A 179 -15.09 -18.51 16.55
C GLU A 179 -13.67 -18.91 16.99
N LEU A 180 -12.95 -17.96 17.57
CA LEU A 180 -11.65 -18.20 18.20
C LEU A 180 -11.83 -18.64 19.65
N SER A 181 -10.85 -19.39 20.18
CA SER A 181 -10.86 -19.78 21.59
C SER A 181 -10.75 -18.57 22.51
N ASP A 182 -11.24 -18.67 23.75
CA ASP A 182 -11.09 -17.58 24.74
C ASP A 182 -9.62 -17.24 25.02
N GLU A 183 -8.74 -18.25 25.02
CA GLU A 183 -7.30 -18.03 25.20
C GLU A 183 -6.70 -17.25 24.02
N ASP A 184 -7.10 -17.57 22.79
CA ASP A 184 -6.63 -16.86 21.61
C ASP A 184 -7.15 -15.43 21.57
N ASN A 185 -8.45 -15.23 21.84
CA ASN A 185 -9.08 -13.90 21.91
C ASN A 185 -8.41 -13.02 22.95
N ALA A 186 -8.11 -13.53 24.15
CA ALA A 186 -7.53 -12.74 25.23
C ALA A 186 -6.17 -12.11 24.89
N LYS A 187 -5.44 -12.66 23.90
CA LYS A 187 -4.14 -12.16 23.43
C LYS A 187 -4.26 -11.23 22.21
N LEU A 188 -5.40 -11.20 21.54
CA LEU A 188 -5.62 -10.32 20.38
C LEU A 188 -5.82 -8.86 20.84
N PRO A 189 -5.51 -7.87 19.97
CA PRO A 189 -5.99 -6.51 20.14
C PRO A 189 -7.51 -6.46 20.29
N ILE A 190 -8.02 -5.54 21.12
CA ILE A 190 -9.45 -5.46 21.51
C ILE A 190 -10.39 -5.49 20.28
N ASP A 191 -10.07 -4.74 19.24
CA ASP A 191 -10.91 -4.64 18.04
C ASP A 191 -10.90 -5.89 17.14
N LEU A 192 -10.03 -6.86 17.42
CA LEU A 192 -9.97 -8.16 16.74
C LEU A 192 -10.59 -9.28 17.58
N GLN A 193 -11.03 -9.00 18.81
CA GLN A 193 -11.64 -9.99 19.69
C GLN A 193 -13.13 -10.16 19.36
N TYR A 194 -13.61 -11.40 19.44
CA TYR A 194 -15.05 -11.73 19.40
C TYR A 194 -15.83 -11.05 18.25
N LEU A 195 -15.27 -11.10 17.04
CA LEU A 195 -15.89 -10.52 15.85
C LEU A 195 -17.26 -11.15 15.56
N GLY A 196 -18.22 -10.32 15.16
CA GLY A 196 -19.60 -10.75 14.90
C GLY A 196 -19.77 -11.62 13.66
N ALA A 197 -20.89 -12.33 13.57
CA ALA A 197 -21.24 -13.20 12.44
C ALA A 197 -21.38 -12.45 11.08
N ASP A 198 -21.60 -11.14 11.15
CA ASP A 198 -21.66 -10.22 10.02
C ASP A 198 -20.28 -9.73 9.57
N LYS A 199 -19.20 -10.02 10.30
CA LYS A 199 -17.84 -9.68 9.89
C LYS A 199 -17.54 -10.31 8.52
N ARG A 200 -17.08 -9.47 7.59
CA ARG A 200 -16.61 -9.87 6.26
C ARG A 200 -15.16 -9.48 6.07
N ARG A 201 -14.45 -10.30 5.30
CA ARG A 201 -13.10 -9.99 4.82
C ARG A 201 -13.19 -9.03 3.64
N GLU A 202 -12.08 -8.38 3.33
CA GLU A 202 -11.90 -7.61 2.10
C GLU A 202 -12.17 -8.51 0.88
N GLU A 203 -13.00 -8.03 -0.03
CA GLU A 203 -13.47 -8.81 -1.18
C GLU A 203 -12.44 -8.80 -2.31
N ASP A 204 -11.67 -7.71 -2.42
CA ASP A 204 -10.68 -7.53 -3.48
C ASP A 204 -9.37 -8.30 -3.17
N PRO A 205 -9.00 -9.32 -3.99
CA PRO A 205 -7.81 -10.11 -3.76
C PRO A 205 -6.50 -9.31 -3.85
N GLU A 206 -6.44 -8.25 -4.65
CA GLU A 206 -5.25 -7.41 -4.77
C GLU A 206 -5.02 -6.63 -3.47
N ILE A 207 -6.10 -6.13 -2.86
CA ILE A 207 -6.01 -5.46 -1.55
C ILE A 207 -5.56 -6.45 -0.48
N ARG A 208 -6.13 -7.67 -0.48
CA ARG A 208 -5.70 -8.71 0.46
C ARG A 208 -4.24 -9.09 0.31
N LYS A 209 -3.74 -9.20 -0.92
CA LYS A 209 -2.32 -9.43 -1.21
C LYS A 209 -1.44 -8.31 -0.65
N LEU A 210 -1.81 -7.04 -0.90
CA LEU A 210 -1.07 -5.88 -0.37
C LEU A 210 -1.06 -5.84 1.18
N LEU A 211 -2.13 -6.30 1.84
CA LEU A 211 -2.17 -6.42 3.31
C LEU A 211 -1.17 -7.48 3.79
N MET A 212 -1.08 -8.63 3.12
CA MET A 212 -0.08 -9.66 3.43
C MET A 212 1.33 -9.17 3.18
N GLU A 213 1.58 -8.48 2.06
CA GLU A 213 2.88 -7.86 1.78
C GLU A 213 3.27 -6.83 2.86
N ALA A 214 2.33 -6.01 3.33
CA ALA A 214 2.60 -5.06 4.42
C ALA A 214 2.98 -5.78 5.73
N LEU A 215 2.28 -6.86 6.09
CA LEU A 215 2.62 -7.68 7.26
C LEU A 215 3.97 -8.38 7.10
N LEU A 216 4.26 -8.93 5.92
CA LEU A 216 5.53 -9.56 5.60
C LEU A 216 6.69 -8.58 5.76
N MET A 217 6.49 -7.35 5.27
CA MET A 217 7.49 -6.30 5.40
C MET A 217 7.75 -5.95 6.85
N LEU A 218 6.71 -5.86 7.69
CA LEU A 218 6.87 -5.67 9.13
C LEU A 218 7.64 -6.82 9.80
N CYS A 219 7.46 -8.06 9.34
CA CYS A 219 8.18 -9.25 9.84
C CYS A 219 9.68 -9.25 9.50
N SER A 220 10.16 -8.35 8.63
CA SER A 220 11.59 -8.29 8.31
C SER A 220 12.45 -7.92 9.53
N THR A 221 11.92 -7.17 10.50
CA THR A 221 12.64 -6.85 11.73
C THR A 221 12.20 -7.70 12.91
N ARG A 222 13.13 -8.01 13.82
CA ARG A 222 12.86 -8.65 15.10
C ARG A 222 11.74 -7.96 15.88
N PHE A 223 11.81 -6.64 15.98
CA PHE A 223 10.78 -5.84 16.64
C PHE A 223 9.39 -6.08 16.03
N GLY A 224 9.28 -6.09 14.70
CA GLY A 224 8.00 -6.35 14.04
C GLY A 224 7.49 -7.78 14.28
N ARG A 225 8.37 -8.78 14.21
CA ARG A 225 8.02 -10.19 14.51
C ARG A 225 7.53 -10.36 15.95
N GLU A 226 8.26 -9.79 16.91
CA GLU A 226 7.89 -9.84 18.33
C GLU A 226 6.52 -9.18 18.55
N VAL A 227 6.29 -7.98 18.01
CA VAL A 227 4.98 -7.30 18.10
C VAL A 227 3.85 -8.15 17.49
N ILE A 228 4.05 -8.74 16.31
CA ILE A 228 3.02 -9.56 15.64
C ILE A 228 2.74 -10.85 16.44
N ARG A 229 3.78 -11.51 16.99
CA ARG A 229 3.64 -12.70 17.83
C ARG A 229 2.96 -12.38 19.17
N ASP A 230 3.35 -11.29 19.83
CA ASP A 230 2.81 -10.88 21.13
C ASP A 230 1.31 -10.56 21.08
N HIS A 231 0.82 -10.10 19.93
CA HIS A 231 -0.60 -9.85 19.67
C HIS A 231 -1.35 -11.04 19.08
N ASN A 232 -0.75 -12.23 19.06
CA ASN A 232 -1.34 -13.49 18.59
C ASN A 232 -1.94 -13.44 17.17
N ILE A 233 -1.37 -12.60 16.29
CA ILE A 233 -1.89 -12.38 14.94
C ILE A 233 -1.84 -13.63 14.06
N TYR A 234 -0.95 -14.59 14.39
CA TYR A 234 -0.92 -15.91 13.76
C TYR A 234 -2.29 -16.57 13.69
N VAL A 235 -3.13 -16.44 14.72
CA VAL A 235 -4.46 -17.07 14.75
C VAL A 235 -5.37 -16.49 13.66
N ILE A 236 -5.32 -15.18 13.44
CA ILE A 236 -6.06 -14.52 12.36
C ILE A 236 -5.56 -15.02 11.00
N LEU A 237 -4.25 -15.07 10.80
CA LEU A 237 -3.63 -15.50 9.55
C LEU A 237 -3.90 -16.98 9.25
N ARG A 238 -3.95 -17.83 10.27
CA ARG A 238 -4.29 -19.25 10.13
C ARG A 238 -5.72 -19.44 9.62
N GLU A 239 -6.70 -18.75 10.19
CA GLU A 239 -8.08 -18.85 9.71
C GLU A 239 -8.24 -18.17 8.34
N TYR A 240 -7.51 -17.07 8.11
CA TYR A 240 -7.46 -16.41 6.81
C TYR A 240 -6.91 -17.32 5.70
N HIS A 241 -5.80 -18.03 5.93
CA HIS A 241 -5.19 -18.98 4.99
C HIS A 241 -6.14 -20.11 4.57
N LYS A 242 -6.90 -20.68 5.52
CA LYS A 242 -7.93 -21.70 5.24
C LYS A 242 -9.07 -21.15 4.39
N TRP A 243 -9.45 -19.91 4.64
CA TRP A 243 -10.56 -19.25 3.95
C TRP A 243 -10.19 -18.83 2.53
N GLU A 244 -8.97 -18.29 2.32
CA GLU A 244 -8.51 -17.78 1.04
C GLU A 244 -8.58 -18.84 -0.06
N LYS A 245 -8.86 -18.39 -1.28
CA LYS A 245 -9.01 -19.26 -2.46
C LYS A 245 -8.10 -18.83 -3.60
N VAL A 246 -7.70 -17.56 -3.65
CA VAL A 246 -6.75 -17.09 -4.66
C VAL A 246 -5.36 -17.53 -4.24
N ARG A 247 -4.76 -18.45 -5.00
CA ARG A 247 -3.48 -19.08 -4.64
C ARG A 247 -2.37 -18.07 -4.39
N GLU A 248 -2.24 -17.04 -5.23
CA GLU A 248 -1.22 -16.00 -5.03
C GLU A 248 -1.36 -15.28 -3.68
N VAL A 249 -2.59 -15.04 -3.25
CA VAL A 249 -2.87 -14.37 -1.97
C VAL A 249 -2.65 -15.33 -0.81
N GLN A 250 -3.01 -16.60 -0.98
CA GLN A 250 -2.73 -17.66 -0.01
C GLN A 250 -1.22 -17.84 0.20
N LYS A 251 -0.43 -17.85 -0.88
CA LYS A 251 1.04 -17.88 -0.84
C LYS A 251 1.61 -16.66 -0.10
N ALA A 252 1.09 -15.47 -0.37
CA ALA A 252 1.51 -14.27 0.37
C ALA A 252 1.22 -14.39 1.88
N CYS A 253 0.13 -15.05 2.27
CA CYS A 253 -0.14 -15.38 3.67
C CYS A 253 0.85 -16.41 4.23
N GLU A 254 1.19 -17.45 3.46
CA GLU A 254 2.21 -18.46 3.81
C GLU A 254 3.57 -17.79 4.08
N ASP A 255 4.00 -16.85 3.24
CA ASP A 255 5.25 -16.10 3.42
C ASP A 255 5.30 -15.39 4.79
N VAL A 256 4.18 -14.81 5.23
CA VAL A 256 4.08 -14.17 6.55
C VAL A 256 4.14 -15.22 7.65
N VAL A 257 3.34 -16.28 7.50
CA VAL A 257 3.23 -17.37 8.49
C VAL A 257 4.58 -18.05 8.71
N ASP A 258 5.32 -18.33 7.65
CA ASP A 258 6.62 -19.01 7.69
C ASP A 258 7.70 -18.26 8.48
N ILE A 259 7.55 -16.93 8.63
CA ILE A 259 8.42 -16.11 9.46
C ILE A 259 7.93 -16.10 10.90
N ILE A 260 6.64 -15.86 11.14
CA ILE A 260 6.10 -15.68 12.51
C ILE A 260 6.03 -16.97 13.32
N ILE A 261 6.06 -18.15 12.69
CA ILE A 261 6.14 -19.42 13.41
C ILE A 261 7.53 -19.72 13.96
N LYS A 262 8.57 -19.05 13.42
CA LYS A 262 9.96 -19.22 13.86
C LYS A 262 10.26 -18.29 15.03
N THR A 263 11.09 -18.79 15.94
CA THR A 263 11.61 -18.00 17.07
C THR A 263 12.79 -17.13 16.65
N GLU A 264 13.14 -16.12 17.46
CA GLU A 264 14.31 -15.29 17.18
C GLU A 264 15.62 -16.10 17.21
N ASP A 265 15.68 -17.17 18.01
CA ASP A 265 16.84 -18.08 18.05
C ASP A 265 16.99 -18.89 16.74
N GLU A 266 15.89 -19.15 16.03
CA GLU A 266 15.92 -19.82 14.72
C GLU A 266 16.25 -18.87 13.57
N ILE A 267 15.85 -17.61 13.67
CA ILE A 267 16.08 -16.59 12.65
C ILE A 267 17.50 -16.01 12.77
N ASP A 268 18.00 -15.81 13.99
CA ASP A 268 19.36 -15.35 14.34
C ASP A 268 19.81 -14.06 13.62
N VAL A 269 18.87 -13.22 13.19
CA VAL A 269 19.13 -11.90 12.59
C VAL A 269 18.04 -10.89 12.99
N ASP A 270 18.46 -9.67 13.32
CA ASP A 270 17.53 -8.62 13.71
C ASP A 270 16.78 -8.01 12.51
N ASP A 271 17.40 -7.94 11.33
CA ASP A 271 16.78 -7.43 10.10
C ASP A 271 17.11 -8.36 8.93
N ILE A 272 16.10 -9.09 8.47
CA ILE A 272 16.21 -10.09 7.39
C ILE A 272 16.60 -9.42 6.07
N LYS A 273 16.22 -8.15 5.84
CA LYS A 273 16.55 -7.43 4.60
C LYS A 273 18.04 -7.05 4.51
N ARG A 274 18.78 -7.12 5.61
CA ARG A 274 20.22 -6.83 5.65
C ARG A 274 21.09 -8.06 5.42
N VAL A 275 20.49 -9.22 5.23
CA VAL A 275 21.20 -10.47 4.94
C VAL A 275 21.52 -10.53 3.45
N ASP A 276 22.79 -10.72 3.11
CA ASP A 276 23.22 -10.96 1.73
C ASP A 276 22.78 -12.36 1.30
N ILE A 277 21.83 -12.43 0.38
CA ILE A 277 21.32 -13.69 -0.19
C ILE A 277 22.02 -13.92 -1.54
N PRO A 278 22.71 -15.06 -1.73
CA PRO A 278 23.27 -15.45 -3.02
C PRO A 278 22.24 -15.44 -4.17
N ASP A 279 22.63 -14.93 -5.33
CA ASP A 279 21.75 -14.83 -6.51
C ASP A 279 21.12 -16.16 -6.93
N ASP A 280 21.85 -17.26 -6.79
CA ASP A 280 21.38 -18.61 -7.12
C ASP A 280 20.22 -19.07 -6.22
N LEU A 281 20.24 -18.66 -4.94
CA LEU A 281 19.13 -18.93 -4.02
C LEU A 281 17.92 -18.08 -4.38
N ILE A 282 18.11 -16.80 -4.73
CA ILE A 282 17.03 -15.92 -5.17
C ILE A 282 16.34 -16.50 -6.42
N GLU A 283 17.11 -16.90 -7.43
CA GLU A 283 16.57 -17.53 -8.64
C GLU A 283 15.82 -18.83 -8.32
N ARG A 284 16.37 -19.66 -7.43
CA ARG A 284 15.74 -20.91 -7.03
C ARG A 284 14.42 -20.69 -6.30
N PHE A 285 14.35 -19.74 -5.35
CA PHE A 285 13.11 -19.40 -4.65
C PHE A 285 12.07 -18.85 -5.61
N ASN A 286 12.46 -17.95 -6.52
CA ASN A 286 11.57 -17.43 -7.56
C ASN A 286 11.04 -18.53 -8.49
N GLN A 287 11.86 -19.55 -8.79
CA GLN A 287 11.41 -20.69 -9.60
C GLN A 287 10.45 -21.59 -8.82
N MET A 288 10.74 -21.87 -7.55
CA MET A 288 9.84 -22.63 -6.67
C MET A 288 8.47 -21.95 -6.56
N ASP A 289 8.44 -20.63 -6.37
CA ASP A 289 7.18 -19.86 -6.33
C ASP A 289 6.41 -19.99 -7.65
N LYS A 290 7.09 -19.90 -8.80
CA LYS A 290 6.45 -20.07 -10.12
C LYS A 290 5.89 -21.46 -10.32
N ASP A 291 6.60 -22.49 -9.87
CA ASP A 291 6.18 -23.87 -10.05
C ASP A 291 4.97 -24.18 -9.14
N LEU A 292 5.01 -23.73 -7.87
CA LEU A 292 3.87 -23.80 -6.95
C LEU A 292 2.61 -23.15 -7.54
N LEU A 293 2.74 -21.94 -8.09
CA LEU A 293 1.58 -21.24 -8.66
C LEU A 293 1.05 -21.89 -9.95
N LYS A 294 1.88 -22.61 -10.70
CA LYS A 294 1.47 -23.34 -11.91
C LYS A 294 0.75 -24.65 -11.60
N GLU A 295 1.26 -25.41 -10.63
CA GLU A 295 0.63 -26.68 -10.23
C GLU A 295 -0.83 -26.46 -9.81
N ASP A 296 -1.11 -25.37 -9.08
CA ASP A 296 -2.48 -25.02 -8.70
C ASP A 296 -3.35 -24.61 -9.90
N THR A 297 -2.82 -23.88 -10.89
CA THR A 297 -3.59 -23.55 -12.11
C THR A 297 -3.93 -24.79 -12.92
N ASP A 298 -3.00 -25.73 -13.05
CA ASP A 298 -3.22 -26.97 -13.80
C ASP A 298 -4.24 -27.86 -13.07
N GLU A 299 -4.20 -27.92 -11.73
CA GLU A 299 -5.19 -28.64 -10.92
C GLU A 299 -6.62 -28.05 -10.99
N GLU A 300 -6.75 -26.72 -11.14
CA GLU A 300 -8.05 -26.07 -11.34
C GLU A 300 -8.62 -26.35 -12.73
N GLU A 301 -7.78 -26.36 -13.77
CA GLU A 301 -8.17 -26.71 -15.14
C GLU A 301 -8.63 -28.17 -15.26
N ASP A 302 -7.94 -29.11 -14.60
CA ASP A 302 -8.31 -30.53 -14.61
C ASP A 302 -9.62 -30.85 -13.86
N LYS A 303 -10.09 -29.94 -13.00
CA LYS A 303 -11.33 -30.09 -12.21
C LYS A 303 -12.55 -29.39 -12.85
N ALA A 304 -12.37 -28.61 -13.92
CA ALA A 304 -13.41 -27.83 -14.61
C ALA A 304 -14.04 -28.57 -15.81
#